data_AF-A0A3M1WRJ4-F1
#
_entry.id   AF-A0A3M1WRJ4-F1
#
_cell.length_a   1.000
_cell.length_b   1.000
_cell.length_c   1.000
_cell.angle_alpha   90.00
_cell.angle_beta   90.00
_cell.angle_gamma   90.00
#
_symmetry.space_group_name_H-M   'P 1'
#
loop_
_entity.id
_entity.type
_entity.pdbx_description
1 polymer ?
#
loop_
_entity_poly.entity_id
_entity_poly.type
_entity_poly.pdbx_seq_one_letter_code
_entity_poly.pdbx_strand_id
1 'polypeptide(L)'
;MIRILLLLLLLAPAASLQAAPDGEQLFRDHCMVCHGVDGQGGVGVPLALRSFQDTVDDRFLFNTIRYGRPGRVMPSFYYLSDAQVNALVDYIRHWNDGKRPEFPDTPVKGDPKHGAQLFKQHCAACHGENGQGGHGTGVTLSRPRDLPIIPPALNNEGFLKAASDQMIRETLRKGRKGTPMVSFLGRGLSEQDIDDIVAYVRSFEKSPHRKQVLEAESATLVAESPYSLEETVENIKEVITNNNFVFIRQQYLETGYVPPGKEDKRQVIIYFCNFNFLNKALAIDPRVGMFLPCRITVVEQDGVVKVMAINPMRLSRIFNNVELNEACHEMRDTYQSMLEDATL
;
A
#
# COMPACT_ATOMS: atom_id res chain seq x y z
N MET A 1 -0.54 -81.14 3.45
CA MET A 1 -0.90 -80.20 4.53
C MET A 1 -0.26 -78.85 4.22
N ILE A 2 -0.99 -77.97 3.55
CA ILE A 2 -0.51 -76.67 3.05
C ILE A 2 -0.83 -75.62 4.13
N ARG A 3 0.20 -74.99 4.72
CA ARG A 3 0.05 -73.82 5.58
C ARG A 3 0.28 -72.57 4.72
N ILE A 4 -0.81 -71.86 4.40
CA ILE A 4 -0.79 -70.52 3.83
C ILE A 4 -0.52 -69.55 4.98
N LEU A 5 0.66 -68.94 4.99
CA LEU A 5 0.99 -67.84 5.89
C LEU A 5 0.57 -66.53 5.19
N LEU A 6 -0.52 -65.93 5.66
CA LEU A 6 -0.94 -64.59 5.24
C LEU A 6 0.07 -63.55 5.73
N LEU A 7 0.84 -62.97 4.81
CA LEU A 7 1.62 -61.75 5.03
C LEU A 7 0.65 -60.55 4.95
N LEU A 8 0.24 -60.02 6.11
CA LEU A 8 -0.39 -58.69 6.19
C LEU A 8 0.69 -57.62 5.99
N LEU A 9 0.82 -57.13 4.76
CA LEU A 9 1.55 -55.90 4.47
C LEU A 9 0.75 -54.72 5.02
N LEU A 10 1.20 -54.14 6.14
CA LEU A 10 0.73 -52.84 6.61
C LEU A 10 1.19 -51.77 5.60
N LEU A 11 0.30 -51.34 4.70
CA LEU A 11 0.46 -50.09 3.97
C LEU A 11 0.29 -48.93 4.97
N ALA A 12 1.40 -48.46 5.54
CA ALA A 12 1.44 -47.15 6.17
C ALA A 12 1.32 -46.08 5.07
N PRO A 13 0.42 -45.08 5.19
CA PRO A 13 0.39 -43.98 4.25
C PRO A 13 1.69 -43.18 4.39
N ALA A 14 2.47 -43.12 3.31
CA ALA A 14 3.60 -42.21 3.21
C ALA A 14 3.05 -40.78 3.29
N ALA A 15 3.19 -40.15 4.45
CA ALA A 15 2.99 -38.72 4.57
C ALA A 15 4.03 -38.06 3.65
N SER A 16 3.56 -37.40 2.59
CA SER A 16 4.40 -36.58 1.72
C SER A 16 5.09 -35.54 2.58
N LEU A 17 6.39 -35.71 2.86
CA LEU A 17 7.24 -34.68 3.46
C LEU A 17 7.35 -33.57 2.41
N GLN A 18 6.49 -32.57 2.49
CA GLN A 18 6.63 -31.35 1.70
C GLN A 18 7.87 -30.62 2.22
N ALA A 19 8.87 -30.43 1.36
CA ALA A 19 10.13 -29.78 1.74
C ALA A 19 9.84 -28.40 2.37
N ALA A 20 10.58 -28.06 3.43
CA ALA A 20 10.43 -26.76 4.08
C ALA A 20 10.69 -25.63 3.06
N PRO A 21 9.95 -24.50 3.13
CA PRO A 21 10.17 -23.39 2.22
C PRO A 21 11.60 -22.85 2.29
N ASP A 22 12.18 -22.54 1.13
CA ASP A 22 13.50 -21.93 1.01
C ASP A 22 13.41 -20.41 1.22
N GLY A 23 13.82 -19.94 2.40
CA GLY A 23 13.78 -18.52 2.77
C GLY A 23 14.73 -17.65 1.95
N GLU A 24 15.87 -18.19 1.52
CA GLU A 24 16.85 -17.47 0.71
C GLU A 24 16.29 -17.22 -0.70
N GLN A 25 15.70 -18.27 -1.29
CA GLN A 25 15.06 -18.14 -2.59
C GLN A 25 13.87 -17.18 -2.55
N LEU A 26 13.01 -17.27 -1.53
CA LEU A 26 11.92 -16.32 -1.34
C LEU A 26 12.43 -14.88 -1.20
N PHE A 27 13.54 -14.66 -0.51
CA PHE A 27 14.13 -13.33 -0.34
C PHE A 27 14.66 -12.77 -1.68
N ARG A 28 15.31 -13.61 -2.48
CA ARG A 28 15.75 -13.25 -3.84
C ARG A 28 14.57 -12.86 -4.73
N ASP A 29 13.50 -13.62 -4.70
CA ASP A 29 12.35 -13.43 -5.60
C ASP A 29 11.51 -12.20 -5.22
N HIS A 30 11.53 -11.80 -3.94
CA HIS A 30 10.56 -10.83 -3.42
C HIS A 30 11.15 -9.60 -2.73
N CYS A 31 12.37 -9.68 -2.20
CA CYS A 31 12.88 -8.67 -1.25
C CYS A 31 14.17 -7.98 -1.69
N MET A 32 15.08 -8.71 -2.38
CA MET A 32 16.44 -8.23 -2.65
C MET A 32 16.49 -6.93 -3.47
N VAL A 33 15.52 -6.70 -4.36
CA VAL A 33 15.48 -5.51 -5.23
C VAL A 33 15.41 -4.21 -4.42
N CYS A 34 14.77 -4.26 -3.24
CA CYS A 34 14.65 -3.12 -2.35
C CYS A 34 15.65 -3.18 -1.19
N HIS A 35 15.81 -4.35 -0.59
CA HIS A 35 16.58 -4.52 0.65
C HIS A 35 18.05 -4.90 0.41
N GLY A 36 18.48 -5.04 -0.84
CA GLY A 36 19.82 -5.47 -1.21
C GLY A 36 19.98 -6.99 -1.14
N VAL A 37 20.96 -7.52 -1.88
CA VAL A 37 21.24 -8.97 -1.97
C VAL A 37 21.61 -9.56 -0.61
N ASP A 38 22.34 -8.79 0.20
CA ASP A 38 22.85 -9.18 1.52
C ASP A 38 22.12 -8.45 2.65
N GLY A 39 20.91 -7.91 2.38
CA GLY A 39 20.14 -7.15 3.37
C GLY A 39 20.78 -5.82 3.76
N GLN A 40 21.76 -5.32 3.01
CA GLN A 40 22.48 -4.06 3.27
C GLN A 40 21.61 -2.81 3.05
N GLY A 41 20.39 -2.96 2.54
CA GLY A 41 19.45 -1.90 2.26
C GLY A 41 19.63 -1.29 0.87
N GLY A 42 19.14 -0.07 0.70
CA GLY A 42 19.17 0.65 -0.56
C GLY A 42 17.91 1.50 -0.70
N VAL A 43 16.91 0.97 -1.41
CA VAL A 43 15.55 1.55 -1.43
C VAL A 43 14.83 1.25 -0.11
N GLY A 44 14.95 0.00 0.36
CA GLY A 44 14.45 -0.45 1.64
C GLY A 44 15.46 -0.26 2.78
N VAL A 45 15.00 -0.50 4.00
CA VAL A 45 15.84 -0.45 5.21
C VAL A 45 16.89 -1.57 5.21
N PRO A 46 18.07 -1.35 5.83
CA PRO A 46 19.12 -2.36 5.92
C PRO A 46 18.75 -3.44 6.94
N LEU A 47 18.18 -4.55 6.48
CA LEU A 47 17.71 -5.66 7.31
C LEU A 47 18.85 -6.45 7.98
N ALA A 48 20.04 -6.48 7.37
CA ALA A 48 21.24 -7.09 7.93
C ALA A 48 21.90 -6.23 9.02
N LEU A 49 21.49 -4.96 9.16
CA LEU A 49 22.07 -4.07 10.15
C LEU A 49 21.87 -4.62 11.57
N ARG A 50 22.97 -4.91 12.27
CA ARG A 50 22.93 -5.49 13.62
C ARG A 50 22.06 -4.69 14.58
N SER A 51 22.19 -3.36 14.58
CA SER A 51 21.40 -2.48 15.45
C SER A 51 19.90 -2.47 15.12
N PHE A 52 19.50 -2.81 13.90
CA PHE A 52 18.09 -3.02 13.55
C PHE A 52 17.60 -4.35 14.12
N GLN A 53 18.38 -5.42 13.93
CA GLN A 53 18.05 -6.77 14.38
C GLN A 53 17.96 -6.89 15.90
N ASP A 54 18.80 -6.16 16.63
CA ASP A 54 18.82 -6.14 18.10
C ASP A 54 17.62 -5.40 18.72
N THR A 55 16.85 -4.63 17.93
CA THR A 55 15.71 -3.84 18.42
C THR A 55 14.36 -4.25 17.82
N VAL A 56 14.28 -5.37 17.10
CA VAL A 56 13.03 -5.89 16.55
C VAL A 56 12.87 -7.37 16.89
N ASP A 57 11.65 -7.81 17.17
CA ASP A 57 11.34 -9.23 17.39
C ASP A 57 10.89 -9.92 16.08
N ASP A 58 10.84 -11.25 16.10
CA ASP A 58 10.45 -12.05 14.92
C ASP A 58 9.00 -11.78 14.51
N ARG A 59 8.14 -11.51 15.50
CA ARG A 59 6.74 -11.10 15.26
C ARG A 59 6.67 -9.81 14.46
N PHE A 60 7.47 -8.79 14.78
CA PHE A 60 7.50 -7.56 13.99
C PHE A 60 7.88 -7.82 12.54
N LEU A 61 8.90 -8.67 12.30
CA LEU A 61 9.32 -9.03 10.95
C LEU A 61 8.21 -9.78 10.21
N PHE A 62 7.63 -10.80 10.83
CA PHE A 62 6.53 -11.59 10.29
C PHE A 62 5.34 -10.70 9.91
N ASN A 63 4.87 -9.86 10.85
CA ASN A 63 3.73 -8.97 10.64
C ASN A 63 4.04 -7.87 9.62
N THR A 64 5.28 -7.40 9.56
CA THR A 64 5.71 -6.44 8.53
C THR A 64 5.65 -7.05 7.13
N ILE A 65 6.07 -8.30 6.96
CA ILE A 65 5.96 -9.03 5.69
C ILE A 65 4.49 -9.28 5.35
N ARG A 66 3.70 -9.73 6.33
CA ARG A 66 2.27 -10.03 6.17
C ARG A 66 1.44 -8.81 5.78
N TYR A 67 1.59 -7.70 6.50
CA TYR A 67 0.75 -6.51 6.31
C TYR A 67 1.36 -5.46 5.37
N GLY A 68 2.67 -5.53 5.12
CA GLY A 68 3.38 -4.50 4.38
C GLY A 68 3.33 -3.13 5.06
N ARG A 69 3.43 -2.09 4.25
CA ARG A 69 3.24 -0.70 4.64
C ARG A 69 2.24 -0.04 3.68
N PRO A 70 0.93 -0.08 3.99
CA PRO A 70 -0.10 0.60 3.22
C PRO A 70 0.29 2.00 2.76
N GLY A 71 0.25 2.25 1.45
CA GLY A 71 0.53 3.56 0.86
C GLY A 71 2.01 3.86 0.69
N ARG A 72 2.87 2.90 1.05
CA ARG A 72 4.32 2.94 0.86
C ARG A 72 4.74 1.85 -0.11
N VAL A 73 6.01 1.91 -0.53
CA VAL A 73 6.58 0.97 -1.50
C VAL A 73 6.59 -0.49 -1.02
N MET A 74 6.65 -0.74 0.30
CA MET A 74 6.74 -2.08 0.85
C MET A 74 5.38 -2.78 0.78
N PRO A 75 5.18 -3.76 -0.12
CA PRO A 75 3.88 -4.38 -0.33
C PRO A 75 3.54 -5.36 0.80
N SER A 76 2.28 -5.79 0.82
CA SER A 76 1.83 -6.92 1.66
C SER A 76 2.06 -8.24 0.91
N PHE A 77 2.62 -9.22 1.61
CA PHE A 77 2.81 -10.58 1.12
C PHE A 77 1.74 -11.53 1.69
N TYR A 78 0.48 -11.08 1.71
CA TYR A 78 -0.65 -11.82 2.27
C TYR A 78 -0.91 -13.18 1.59
N TYR A 79 -0.40 -13.36 0.37
CA TYR A 79 -0.54 -14.59 -0.41
C TYR A 79 0.52 -15.66 -0.04
N LEU A 80 1.58 -15.30 0.72
CA LEU A 80 2.54 -16.27 1.22
C LEU A 80 1.99 -16.98 2.45
N SER A 81 2.16 -18.30 2.51
CA SER A 81 1.82 -19.11 3.68
C SER A 81 2.65 -18.71 4.90
N ASP A 82 2.15 -19.00 6.11
CA ASP A 82 2.87 -18.73 7.36
C ASP A 82 4.25 -19.41 7.39
N ALA A 83 4.36 -20.63 6.83
CA ALA A 83 5.63 -21.33 6.70
C ALA A 83 6.64 -20.59 5.81
N GLN A 84 6.18 -20.01 4.70
CA GLN A 84 7.03 -19.21 3.81
C GLN A 84 7.47 -17.90 4.46
N VAL A 85 6.57 -17.23 5.19
CA VAL A 85 6.93 -16.01 5.93
C VAL A 85 7.91 -16.31 7.05
N ASN A 86 7.74 -17.41 7.79
CA ASN A 86 8.71 -17.83 8.80
C ASN A 86 10.08 -18.15 8.19
N ALA A 87 10.14 -18.83 7.04
CA ALA A 87 11.39 -19.08 6.34
C ALA A 87 12.09 -17.77 5.92
N LEU A 88 11.34 -16.76 5.47
CA LEU A 88 11.87 -15.41 5.20
C LEU A 88 12.41 -14.75 6.47
N VAL A 89 11.70 -14.85 7.60
CA VAL A 89 12.16 -14.30 8.89
C VAL A 89 13.46 -14.98 9.32
N ASP A 90 13.54 -16.30 9.24
CA ASP A 90 14.75 -17.05 9.56
C ASP A 90 15.93 -16.68 8.66
N TYR A 91 15.69 -16.51 7.36
CA TYR A 91 16.70 -15.99 6.44
C TYR A 91 17.15 -14.58 6.82
N ILE A 92 16.22 -13.65 7.09
CA ILE A 92 16.59 -12.29 7.54
C ILE A 92 17.43 -12.36 8.82
N ARG A 93 17.11 -13.25 9.76
CA ARG A 93 17.90 -13.43 10.99
C ARG A 93 19.29 -14.01 10.74
N HIS A 94 19.50 -14.74 9.65
CA HIS A 94 20.76 -15.46 9.42
C HIS A 94 21.99 -14.55 9.37
N TRP A 95 21.85 -13.28 8.99
CA TRP A 95 22.99 -12.33 8.91
C TRP A 95 23.59 -11.99 10.27
N ASN A 96 22.86 -12.22 11.37
CA ASN A 96 23.32 -11.93 12.70
C ASN A 96 23.08 -13.13 13.62
N ASP A 97 24.15 -13.65 14.21
CA ASP A 97 24.15 -14.73 15.20
C ASP A 97 23.71 -14.32 16.61
N GLY A 98 23.17 -13.10 16.75
CA GLY A 98 22.72 -12.54 18.01
C GLY A 98 21.48 -13.22 18.56
N LYS A 99 21.27 -13.11 19.88
CA LYS A 99 20.02 -13.53 20.50
C LYS A 99 18.86 -12.75 19.88
N ARG A 100 17.86 -13.46 19.36
CA ARG A 100 16.64 -12.85 18.82
C ARG A 100 15.90 -12.12 19.97
N PRO A 101 15.61 -10.82 19.84
CA PRO A 101 14.84 -10.10 20.85
C PRO A 101 13.41 -10.63 20.94
N GLU A 102 12.88 -10.63 22.16
CA GLU A 102 11.48 -10.92 22.44
C GLU A 102 10.91 -9.76 23.27
N PHE A 103 9.73 -9.27 22.85
CA PHE A 103 9.09 -8.13 23.48
C PHE A 103 7.66 -8.49 23.91
N PRO A 104 7.31 -8.31 25.20
CA PRO A 104 5.96 -8.59 25.65
C PRO A 104 4.95 -7.61 25.06
N ASP A 105 3.69 -8.04 24.94
CA ASP A 105 2.57 -7.22 24.47
C ASP A 105 2.02 -6.23 25.51
N THR A 106 2.72 -6.10 26.63
CA THR A 106 2.32 -5.17 27.68
C THR A 106 2.38 -3.73 27.17
N PRO A 107 1.24 -3.02 27.15
CA PRO A 107 1.21 -1.63 26.70
C PRO A 107 2.09 -0.75 27.57
N VAL A 108 2.71 0.25 26.95
CA VAL A 108 3.48 1.27 27.66
C VAL A 108 2.52 2.36 28.15
N LYS A 109 2.67 2.78 29.40
CA LYS A 109 1.86 3.85 29.99
C LYS A 109 2.67 5.14 29.99
N GLY A 110 2.25 6.10 29.16
CA GLY A 110 2.83 7.44 29.10
C GLY A 110 1.77 8.50 28.84
N ASP A 111 2.16 9.77 28.94
CA ASP A 111 1.35 10.94 28.61
C ASP A 111 1.51 11.29 27.11
N PRO A 112 0.50 11.05 26.26
CA PRO A 112 0.58 11.37 24.83
C PRO A 112 0.68 12.88 24.55
N LYS A 113 0.24 13.76 25.47
CA LYS A 113 0.37 15.22 25.28
C LYS A 113 1.81 15.66 25.43
N HIS A 114 2.50 15.16 26.46
CA HIS A 114 3.92 15.41 26.63
C HIS A 114 4.72 14.74 25.50
N GLY A 115 4.38 13.50 25.16
CA GLY A 115 4.96 12.78 24.03
C GLY A 115 4.86 13.53 22.70
N ALA A 116 3.75 14.22 22.42
CA ALA A 116 3.58 15.06 21.23
C ALA A 116 4.59 16.21 21.17
N GLN A 117 4.87 16.85 22.31
CA GLN A 117 5.84 17.94 22.40
C GLN A 117 7.26 17.43 22.14
N LEU A 118 7.63 16.31 22.77
CA LEU A 118 8.92 15.66 22.57
C LEU A 118 9.08 15.17 21.13
N PHE A 119 8.04 14.58 20.55
CA PHE A 119 8.04 14.12 19.16
C PHE A 119 8.28 15.26 18.18
N LYS A 120 7.62 16.42 18.39
CA LYS A 120 7.85 17.62 17.57
C LYS A 120 9.29 18.09 17.63
N GLN A 121 9.92 18.02 18.80
CA GLN A 121 11.30 18.48 19.02
C GLN A 121 12.36 17.52 18.48
N HIS A 122 12.12 16.22 18.56
CA HIS A 122 13.16 15.21 18.36
C HIS A 122 12.94 14.27 17.17
N CYS A 123 11.69 14.11 16.71
CA CYS A 123 11.31 13.07 15.76
C CYS A 123 10.79 13.65 14.44
N ALA A 124 10.01 14.73 14.52
CA ALA A 124 9.28 15.30 13.38
C ALA A 124 10.18 15.76 12.22
N ALA A 125 11.42 16.16 12.50
CA ALA A 125 12.38 16.57 11.47
C ALA A 125 12.68 15.46 10.44
N CYS A 126 12.58 14.18 10.85
CA CYS A 126 12.76 13.04 9.96
C CYS A 126 11.43 12.32 9.71
N HIS A 127 10.63 12.11 10.74
CA HIS A 127 9.39 11.32 10.64
C HIS A 127 8.15 12.15 10.26
N GLY A 128 8.29 13.45 9.98
CA GLY A 128 7.18 14.37 9.71
C GLY A 128 6.38 14.74 10.95
N GLU A 129 5.68 15.88 10.93
CA GLU A 129 4.96 16.40 12.10
C GLU A 129 3.92 15.45 12.70
N ASN A 130 3.28 14.64 11.85
CA ASN A 130 2.24 13.68 12.23
C ASN A 130 2.73 12.22 12.07
N GLY A 131 4.05 12.00 12.10
CA GLY A 131 4.63 10.66 11.91
C GLY A 131 4.45 10.08 10.50
N GLN A 132 4.10 10.91 9.51
CA GLN A 132 3.85 10.45 8.15
C GLN A 132 5.10 10.00 7.41
N GLY A 133 6.31 10.36 7.83
CA GLY A 133 7.53 10.13 7.07
C GLY A 133 7.59 10.99 5.80
N GLY A 134 8.24 10.48 4.74
CA GLY A 134 8.30 11.18 3.45
C GLY A 134 6.96 11.24 2.70
N HIS A 135 6.91 11.99 1.60
CA HIS A 135 5.74 12.06 0.71
C HIS A 135 5.62 10.82 -0.20
N GLY A 136 4.41 10.53 -0.68
CA GLY A 136 4.11 9.50 -1.67
C GLY A 136 4.44 8.08 -1.19
N THR A 137 4.98 7.25 -2.07
CA THR A 137 5.37 5.87 -1.73
C THR A 137 6.61 5.79 -0.81
N GLY A 138 7.24 6.94 -0.54
CA GLY A 138 8.50 7.05 0.19
C GLY A 138 9.74 6.78 -0.67
N VAL A 139 9.61 6.47 -1.96
CA VAL A 139 10.74 6.22 -2.87
C VAL A 139 10.77 7.24 -4.00
N THR A 140 11.94 7.85 -4.20
CA THR A 140 12.24 8.69 -5.36
C THR A 140 13.22 7.97 -6.27
N LEU A 141 12.73 7.33 -7.34
CA LEU A 141 13.59 6.62 -8.30
C LEU A 141 14.33 7.59 -9.24
N SER A 142 13.77 8.78 -9.45
CA SER A 142 14.26 9.74 -10.45
C SER A 142 15.05 10.91 -9.85
N ARG A 143 15.25 10.95 -8.53
CA ARG A 143 15.95 12.04 -7.83
C ARG A 143 16.85 11.50 -6.71
N PRO A 144 18.00 12.16 -6.46
CA PRO A 144 18.85 11.86 -5.31
C PRO A 144 18.04 11.89 -4.01
N ARG A 145 18.36 10.98 -3.09
CA ARG A 145 17.74 10.97 -1.76
C ARG A 145 18.49 11.93 -0.84
N ASP A 146 17.74 12.71 -0.08
CA ASP A 146 18.30 13.64 0.91
C ASP A 146 18.84 12.91 2.16
N LEU A 147 18.31 11.71 2.43
CA LEU A 147 18.74 10.87 3.54
C LEU A 147 19.26 9.51 3.03
N PRO A 148 20.28 8.94 3.70
CA PRO A 148 20.81 7.63 3.34
C PRO A 148 19.79 6.50 3.57
N ILE A 149 18.82 6.72 4.47
CA ILE A 149 17.74 5.80 4.81
C ILE A 149 16.45 6.60 4.94
N ILE A 150 15.36 6.10 4.34
CA ILE A 150 14.05 6.74 4.42
C ILE A 150 13.45 6.45 5.81
N PRO A 151 13.11 7.49 6.59
CA PRO A 151 12.46 7.30 7.88
C PRO A 151 11.07 6.69 7.68
N PRO A 152 10.71 5.61 8.40
CA PRO A 152 9.41 4.98 8.25
C PRO A 152 8.29 5.95 8.67
N ALA A 153 7.16 5.82 7.97
CA ALA A 153 5.89 6.40 8.38
C ALA A 153 5.41 5.69 9.66
N LEU A 154 5.53 6.36 10.80
CA LEU A 154 5.15 5.87 12.12
C LEU A 154 3.63 5.86 12.34
N ASN A 155 2.90 6.70 11.61
CA ASN A 155 1.43 6.69 11.58
C ASN A 155 0.86 5.64 10.60
N ASN A 156 1.71 4.82 9.99
CA ASN A 156 1.28 3.80 9.04
C ASN A 156 0.58 2.64 9.73
N GLU A 157 -0.60 2.24 9.24
CA GLU A 157 -1.37 1.16 9.85
C GLU A 157 -0.61 -0.17 9.89
N GLY A 158 0.12 -0.52 8.82
CA GLY A 158 0.93 -1.74 8.79
C GLY A 158 2.07 -1.69 9.81
N PHE A 159 2.66 -0.53 10.05
CA PHE A 159 3.68 -0.34 11.09
C PHE A 159 3.10 -0.48 12.48
N LEU A 160 2.02 0.25 12.77
CA LEU A 160 1.38 0.26 14.09
C LEU A 160 0.87 -1.15 14.49
N LYS A 161 0.32 -1.91 13.53
CA LYS A 161 -0.07 -3.32 13.73
C LYS A 161 1.10 -4.26 13.97
N ALA A 162 2.24 -4.01 13.34
CA ALA A 162 3.39 -4.91 13.43
C ALA A 162 4.25 -4.64 14.66
N ALA A 163 4.44 -3.37 15.03
CA ALA A 163 5.31 -2.97 16.12
C ALA A 163 4.58 -3.07 17.46
N SER A 164 5.20 -3.67 18.47
CA SER A 164 4.73 -3.61 19.86
C SER A 164 5.30 -2.39 20.59
N ASP A 165 4.64 -1.97 21.67
CA ASP A 165 5.06 -0.78 22.43
C ASP A 165 6.47 -0.94 22.96
N GLN A 166 6.78 -2.13 23.47
CA GLN A 166 8.09 -2.48 24.02
C GLN A 166 9.18 -2.48 22.94
N MET A 167 8.84 -2.88 21.71
CA MET A 167 9.77 -2.78 20.59
C MET A 167 10.08 -1.32 20.23
N ILE A 168 9.04 -0.47 20.16
CA ILE A 168 9.23 0.98 19.88
C ILE A 168 10.06 1.62 20.99
N ARG A 169 9.70 1.32 22.25
CA ARG A 169 10.43 1.77 23.46
C ARG A 169 11.89 1.39 23.38
N GLU A 170 12.21 0.13 23.06
CA GLU A 170 13.59 -0.34 22.97
C GLU A 170 14.35 0.31 21.79
N THR A 171 13.68 0.51 20.66
CA THR A 171 14.24 1.24 19.52
C THR A 171 14.60 2.69 19.90
N LEU A 172 13.77 3.37 20.70
CA LEU A 172 14.07 4.73 21.19
C LEU A 172 15.22 4.72 22.22
N ARG A 173 15.26 3.71 23.10
CA ARG A 173 16.31 3.56 24.11
C ARG A 173 17.68 3.34 23.50
N LYS A 174 17.79 2.44 22.51
CA LYS A 174 19.07 2.05 21.90
C LYS A 174 19.42 2.83 20.62
N GLY A 175 18.42 3.35 19.92
CA GLY A 175 18.59 3.82 18.56
C GLY A 175 19.00 2.70 17.61
N ARG A 176 19.41 3.08 16.41
CA ARG A 176 19.96 2.20 15.37
C ARG A 176 21.32 2.73 14.94
N LYS A 177 22.38 2.24 15.59
CA LYS A 177 23.78 2.54 15.24
C LYS A 177 24.01 2.31 13.74
N GLY A 178 24.66 3.25 13.07
CA GLY A 178 24.84 3.24 11.61
C GLY A 178 23.72 3.96 10.85
N THR A 179 22.75 4.55 11.54
CA THR A 179 21.68 5.37 10.98
C THR A 179 21.54 6.69 11.73
N PRO A 180 20.84 7.70 11.19
CA PRO A 180 20.50 8.93 11.92
C PRO A 180 19.60 8.72 13.15
N MET A 181 18.96 7.55 13.30
CA MET A 181 18.13 7.23 14.46
C MET A 181 19.03 6.88 15.66
N VAL A 182 19.34 7.87 16.49
CA VAL A 182 20.23 7.73 17.65
C VAL A 182 19.50 7.22 18.90
N SER A 183 20.26 6.84 19.94
CA SER A 183 19.71 6.55 21.27
C SER A 183 19.21 7.84 21.91
N PHE A 184 17.94 7.87 22.33
CA PHE A 184 17.38 9.03 23.00
C PHE A 184 17.66 9.06 24.51
N LEU A 185 17.84 7.90 25.14
CA LEU A 185 18.43 7.84 26.49
C LEU A 185 19.83 8.45 26.50
N GLY A 186 20.67 8.08 25.52
CA GLY A 186 22.02 8.63 25.38
C GLY A 186 22.04 10.13 25.02
N ARG A 187 20.90 10.70 24.61
CA ARG A 187 20.70 12.12 24.32
C ARG A 187 20.07 12.89 25.50
N GLY A 188 19.79 12.23 26.61
CA GLY A 188 19.30 12.84 27.84
C GLY A 188 17.80 12.77 28.07
N LEU A 189 17.02 12.08 27.23
CA LEU A 189 15.62 11.77 27.55
C LEU A 189 15.56 10.72 28.67
N SER A 190 14.60 10.86 29.57
CA SER A 190 14.30 9.91 30.62
C SER A 190 13.52 8.71 30.08
N GLU A 191 13.39 7.65 30.89
CA GLU A 191 12.53 6.51 30.56
C GLU A 191 11.06 6.94 30.42
N GLN A 192 10.61 7.90 31.23
CA GLN A 192 9.25 8.42 31.15
C GLN A 192 9.03 9.21 29.86
N ASP A 193 10.00 10.01 29.43
CA ASP A 193 9.93 10.73 28.15
C ASP A 193 9.77 9.76 26.97
N ILE A 194 10.50 8.64 27.01
CA ILE A 194 10.36 7.58 26.01
C ILE A 194 8.96 6.97 26.06
N ASP A 195 8.45 6.66 27.25
CA ASP A 195 7.13 6.09 27.42
C ASP A 195 6.02 7.04 26.92
N ASP A 196 6.19 8.34 27.13
CA ASP A 196 5.31 9.40 26.63
C ASP A 196 5.34 9.48 25.09
N ILE A 197 6.52 9.41 24.48
CA ILE A 197 6.67 9.34 23.01
C ILE A 197 5.99 8.09 22.44
N VAL A 198 6.16 6.92 23.09
CA VAL A 198 5.49 5.67 22.66
C VAL A 198 3.98 5.85 22.74
N ALA A 199 3.45 6.41 23.82
CA ALA A 199 2.03 6.70 23.99
C ALA A 199 1.51 7.66 22.89
N TYR A 200 2.30 8.67 22.51
CA TYR A 200 1.96 9.56 21.40
C TYR A 200 1.97 8.86 20.05
N VAL A 201 2.96 8.03 19.73
CA VAL A 201 2.97 7.23 18.49
C VAL A 201 1.75 6.31 18.42
N ARG A 202 1.33 5.71 19.54
CA ARG A 202 0.10 4.91 19.62
C ARG A 202 -1.18 5.71 19.44
N SER A 203 -1.17 6.99 19.77
CA SER A 203 -2.33 7.85 19.52
C SER A 203 -2.69 7.92 18.03
N PHE A 204 -1.74 7.68 17.12
CA PHE A 204 -2.02 7.62 15.68
C PHE A 204 -2.98 6.50 15.29
N GLU A 205 -3.06 5.40 16.05
CA GLU A 205 -4.04 4.33 15.82
C GLU A 205 -5.48 4.81 16.02
N LYS A 206 -5.66 5.82 16.88
CA LYS A 206 -6.97 6.41 17.23
C LYS A 206 -7.25 7.70 16.46
N SER A 207 -6.31 8.19 15.65
CA SER A 207 -6.45 9.49 15.01
C SER A 207 -7.64 9.48 14.03
N PRO A 208 -8.58 10.44 14.13
CA PRO A 208 -9.71 10.56 13.21
C PRO A 208 -9.28 10.96 11.79
N HIS A 209 -8.00 11.27 11.58
CA HIS A 209 -7.37 11.38 10.26
C HIS A 209 -7.00 10.04 9.64
N ARG A 210 -7.50 8.93 10.20
CA ARG A 210 -7.68 7.68 9.46
C ARG A 210 -8.64 8.00 8.30
N LYS A 211 -8.11 8.55 7.20
CA LYS A 211 -8.81 8.55 5.93
C LYS A 211 -9.02 7.07 5.62
N GLN A 212 -10.15 6.53 6.03
CA GLN A 212 -10.54 5.16 5.77
C GLN A 212 -10.34 4.95 4.27
N VAL A 213 -9.71 3.83 3.92
CA VAL A 213 -9.86 3.31 2.58
C VAL A 213 -11.37 3.20 2.35
N LEU A 214 -11.87 3.99 1.41
CA LEU A 214 -13.30 4.27 1.27
C LEU A 214 -14.09 2.96 1.23
N GLU A 215 -14.94 2.76 2.24
CA GLU A 215 -15.77 1.56 2.39
C GLU A 215 -16.98 1.64 1.45
N ALA A 216 -17.23 0.54 0.73
CA ALA A 216 -18.48 0.17 0.06
C ALA A 216 -19.12 1.13 -0.97
N GLU A 217 -18.36 1.85 -1.79
CA GLU A 217 -18.91 2.41 -3.05
C GLU A 217 -18.79 1.40 -4.21
N SER A 218 -19.75 1.46 -5.15
CA SER A 218 -19.70 0.71 -6.42
C SER A 218 -18.36 0.92 -7.13
N ALA A 219 -17.86 -0.10 -7.83
CA ALA A 219 -16.63 0.03 -8.63
C ALA A 219 -16.80 0.94 -9.84
N THR A 220 -18.05 1.23 -10.20
CA THR A 220 -18.44 2.09 -11.31
C THR A 220 -19.44 3.14 -10.86
N LEU A 221 -19.33 4.31 -11.46
CA LEU A 221 -20.39 5.32 -11.48
C LEU A 221 -21.25 5.03 -12.71
N VAL A 222 -22.57 5.00 -12.56
CA VAL A 222 -23.52 4.65 -13.62
C VAL A 222 -24.68 5.63 -13.59
N ALA A 223 -25.05 6.17 -14.74
CA ALA A 223 -26.25 6.97 -14.95
C ALA A 223 -27.01 6.45 -16.18
N GLU A 224 -28.34 6.58 -16.17
CA GLU A 224 -29.18 6.30 -17.34
C GLU A 224 -29.45 7.63 -18.06
N SER A 225 -29.29 7.64 -19.38
CA SER A 225 -29.56 8.81 -20.21
C SER A 225 -30.97 8.71 -20.79
N PRO A 226 -31.78 9.79 -20.73
CA PRO A 226 -33.07 9.85 -21.42
C PRO A 226 -32.92 10.07 -22.93
N TYR A 227 -31.70 10.34 -23.40
CA TYR A 227 -31.36 10.67 -24.77
C TYR A 227 -30.99 9.45 -25.61
N SER A 228 -30.93 9.64 -26.93
CA SER A 228 -30.36 8.65 -27.84
C SER A 228 -28.86 8.48 -27.60
N LEU A 229 -28.29 7.33 -27.97
CA LEU A 229 -26.86 7.07 -27.78
C LEU A 229 -25.97 8.14 -28.45
N GLU A 230 -26.31 8.55 -29.67
CA GLU A 230 -25.57 9.61 -30.38
C GLU A 230 -25.65 10.95 -29.64
N GLU A 231 -26.83 11.33 -29.16
CA GLU A 231 -27.03 12.58 -28.41
C GLU A 231 -26.29 12.54 -27.06
N THR A 232 -26.38 11.43 -26.31
CA THR A 232 -25.62 11.24 -25.07
C THR A 232 -24.11 11.37 -25.30
N VAL A 233 -23.58 10.81 -26.41
CA VAL A 233 -22.15 10.91 -26.74
C VAL A 233 -21.72 12.36 -27.00
N GLU A 234 -22.55 13.15 -27.71
CA GLU A 234 -22.25 14.56 -27.93
C GLU A 234 -22.37 15.39 -26.65
N ASN A 235 -23.40 15.16 -25.82
CA ASN A 235 -23.54 15.80 -24.51
C ASN A 235 -22.31 15.56 -23.63
N ILE A 236 -21.79 14.33 -23.59
CA ILE A 236 -20.58 14.00 -22.84
C ILE A 236 -19.37 14.79 -23.35
N LYS A 237 -19.19 14.94 -24.68
CA LYS A 237 -18.07 15.72 -25.23
C LYS A 237 -18.13 17.20 -24.85
N GLU A 238 -19.33 17.77 -24.86
CA GLU A 238 -19.55 19.15 -24.43
C GLU A 238 -19.20 19.31 -22.95
N VAL A 239 -19.74 18.44 -22.10
CA VAL A 239 -19.53 18.45 -20.66
C VAL A 239 -18.05 18.21 -20.29
N ILE A 240 -17.33 17.35 -21.02
CA ILE A 240 -15.87 17.17 -20.89
C ILE A 240 -15.15 18.51 -21.08
N THR A 241 -15.50 19.25 -22.13
CA THR A 241 -14.87 20.52 -22.47
C THR A 241 -15.21 21.60 -21.42
N ASN A 242 -16.47 21.66 -21.00
CA ASN A 242 -16.95 22.61 -19.98
C ASN A 242 -16.28 22.41 -18.61
N ASN A 243 -15.87 21.18 -18.30
CA ASN A 243 -15.14 20.85 -17.07
C ASN A 243 -13.61 20.99 -17.20
N ASN A 244 -13.10 21.68 -18.23
CA ASN A 244 -11.67 21.88 -18.49
C ASN A 244 -10.89 20.57 -18.76
N PHE A 245 -11.53 19.57 -19.37
CA PHE A 245 -10.85 18.39 -19.89
C PHE A 245 -10.71 18.51 -21.41
N VAL A 246 -9.61 17.96 -21.92
CA VAL A 246 -9.37 17.84 -23.36
C VAL A 246 -9.94 16.51 -23.83
N PHE A 247 -10.89 16.56 -24.75
CA PHE A 247 -11.32 15.37 -25.50
C PHE A 247 -10.14 14.83 -26.33
N ILE A 248 -9.84 13.54 -26.17
CA ILE A 248 -8.72 12.90 -26.89
C ILE A 248 -9.24 12.14 -28.11
N ARG A 249 -10.21 11.23 -27.89
CA ARG A 249 -10.80 10.43 -28.96
C ARG A 249 -12.10 9.77 -28.50
N GLN A 250 -12.91 9.38 -29.48
CA GLN A 250 -13.98 8.40 -29.31
C GLN A 250 -13.68 7.16 -30.16
N GLN A 251 -14.13 6.00 -29.72
CA GLN A 251 -14.07 4.76 -30.49
C GLN A 251 -15.17 3.81 -30.05
N TYR A 252 -15.53 2.84 -30.89
CA TYR A 252 -16.39 1.75 -30.47
C TYR A 252 -15.60 0.75 -29.62
N LEU A 253 -16.29 0.01 -28.74
CA LEU A 253 -15.63 -0.99 -27.89
C LEU A 253 -14.86 -2.02 -28.73
N GLU A 254 -15.44 -2.41 -29.87
CA GLU A 254 -14.90 -3.43 -30.76
C GLU A 254 -13.84 -2.90 -31.75
N THR A 255 -13.51 -1.60 -31.70
CA THR A 255 -12.51 -1.02 -32.61
C THR A 255 -11.17 -1.76 -32.47
N GLY A 256 -10.72 -2.38 -33.56
CA GLY A 256 -9.50 -3.19 -33.62
C GLY A 256 -9.70 -4.68 -33.34
N TYR A 257 -10.88 -5.11 -32.87
CA TYR A 257 -11.25 -6.52 -32.72
C TYR A 257 -12.01 -7.06 -33.93
N VAL A 258 -12.71 -6.19 -34.66
CA VAL A 258 -13.47 -6.52 -35.87
C VAL A 258 -13.03 -5.66 -37.07
N PRO A 259 -13.32 -6.06 -38.32
CA PRO A 259 -13.02 -5.25 -39.48
C PRO A 259 -13.65 -3.85 -39.40
N PRO A 260 -12.97 -2.79 -39.90
CA PRO A 260 -13.52 -1.43 -39.87
C PRO A 260 -14.90 -1.36 -40.52
N GLY A 261 -15.85 -0.72 -39.82
CA GLY A 261 -17.25 -0.59 -40.23
C GLY A 261 -18.16 -1.76 -39.81
N LYS A 262 -17.63 -2.75 -39.08
CA LYS A 262 -18.38 -3.88 -38.52
C LYS A 262 -18.54 -3.83 -37.01
N GLU A 263 -18.03 -2.79 -36.35
CA GLU A 263 -18.13 -2.59 -34.91
C GLU A 263 -19.59 -2.42 -34.46
N ASP A 264 -19.91 -2.96 -33.28
CA ASP A 264 -21.15 -2.61 -32.60
C ASP A 264 -21.17 -1.13 -32.20
N LYS A 265 -22.02 -0.35 -32.88
CA LYS A 265 -22.15 1.09 -32.67
C LYS A 265 -22.84 1.44 -31.35
N ARG A 266 -23.46 0.46 -30.68
CA ARG A 266 -24.17 0.65 -29.41
C ARG A 266 -23.24 0.74 -28.21
N GLN A 267 -21.94 0.61 -28.40
CA GLN A 267 -20.95 0.62 -27.32
C GLN A 267 -19.80 1.57 -27.66
N VAL A 268 -19.83 2.77 -27.09
CA VAL A 268 -18.89 3.85 -27.37
C VAL A 268 -18.03 4.13 -26.16
N ILE A 269 -16.73 4.30 -26.38
CA ILE A 269 -15.76 4.73 -25.37
C ILE A 269 -15.26 6.13 -25.73
N ILE A 270 -15.32 7.03 -24.76
CA ILE A 270 -14.83 8.40 -24.87
C ILE A 270 -13.61 8.55 -23.94
N TYR A 271 -12.48 8.93 -24.51
CA TYR A 271 -11.22 9.19 -23.81
C TYR A 271 -10.96 10.68 -23.72
N PHE A 272 -10.59 11.15 -22.53
CA PHE A 272 -10.35 12.57 -22.26
C PHE A 272 -9.35 12.74 -21.12
N CYS A 273 -8.81 13.94 -20.96
CA CYS A 273 -7.80 14.19 -19.93
C CYS A 273 -7.75 15.64 -19.49
N ASN A 274 -7.54 15.85 -18.19
CA ASN A 274 -7.05 17.12 -17.65
C ASN A 274 -5.56 16.90 -17.32
N PHE A 275 -4.67 17.53 -18.09
CA PHE A 275 -3.22 17.31 -17.95
C PHE A 275 -2.67 17.82 -16.62
N ASN A 276 -3.28 18.83 -16.00
CA ASN A 276 -2.86 19.32 -14.69
C ASN A 276 -3.18 18.28 -13.60
N PHE A 277 -4.42 17.78 -13.58
CA PHE A 277 -4.82 16.71 -12.68
C PHE A 277 -3.99 15.44 -12.91
N LEU A 278 -3.77 15.05 -14.17
CA LEU A 278 -2.93 13.91 -14.55
C LEU A 278 -1.55 13.99 -13.90
N ASN A 279 -0.86 15.12 -14.08
CA ASN A 279 0.49 15.32 -13.54
C ASN A 279 0.49 15.32 -12.01
N LYS A 280 -0.52 15.94 -11.37
CA LYS A 280 -0.71 15.94 -9.91
C LYS A 280 -0.88 14.51 -9.38
N ALA A 281 -1.74 13.70 -9.99
CA ALA A 281 -2.01 12.34 -9.57
C ALA A 281 -0.81 11.39 -9.75
N LEU A 282 -0.14 11.46 -10.90
CA LEU A 282 1.07 10.66 -11.17
C LEU A 282 2.24 11.00 -10.22
N ALA A 283 2.33 12.24 -9.78
CA ALA A 283 3.34 12.65 -8.80
C ALA A 283 3.10 12.06 -7.41
N ILE A 284 1.84 11.81 -7.03
CA ILE A 284 1.48 11.13 -5.78
C ILE A 284 1.78 9.62 -5.88
N ASP A 285 1.31 9.00 -6.96
CA ASP A 285 1.53 7.57 -7.21
C ASP A 285 1.55 7.28 -8.72
N PRO A 286 2.70 6.88 -9.29
CA PRO A 286 2.80 6.63 -10.74
C PRO A 286 1.93 5.45 -11.20
N ARG A 287 1.50 4.56 -10.28
CA ARG A 287 0.63 3.42 -10.61
C ARG A 287 -0.77 3.85 -11.05
N VAL A 288 -1.18 5.09 -10.76
CA VAL A 288 -2.43 5.68 -11.26
C VAL A 288 -2.47 5.71 -12.78
N GLY A 289 -1.31 5.69 -13.46
CA GLY A 289 -1.21 5.58 -14.92
C GLY A 289 -1.97 4.41 -15.54
N MET A 290 -2.23 3.32 -14.78
CA MET A 290 -3.05 2.19 -15.25
C MET A 290 -4.52 2.54 -15.50
N PHE A 291 -5.00 3.67 -14.96
CA PHE A 291 -6.37 4.14 -15.09
C PHE A 291 -6.48 5.44 -15.90
N LEU A 292 -5.41 5.81 -16.60
CA LEU A 292 -5.30 7.02 -17.40
C LEU A 292 -5.14 6.68 -18.89
N PRO A 293 -5.64 7.53 -19.82
CA PRO A 293 -6.42 8.75 -19.57
C PRO A 293 -7.83 8.43 -19.03
N CYS A 294 -8.57 9.47 -18.63
CA CYS A 294 -9.95 9.33 -18.15
C CYS A 294 -10.84 8.71 -19.24
N ARG A 295 -11.82 7.92 -18.80
CA ARG A 295 -12.69 7.15 -19.70
C ARG A 295 -14.14 7.15 -19.23
N ILE A 296 -15.04 7.50 -20.14
CA ILE A 296 -16.50 7.26 -20.01
C ILE A 296 -16.91 6.28 -21.10
N THR A 297 -17.77 5.32 -20.75
CA THR A 297 -18.34 4.33 -21.67
C THR A 297 -19.84 4.54 -21.75
N VAL A 298 -20.37 4.66 -22.96
CA VAL A 298 -21.80 4.76 -23.25
C VAL A 298 -22.25 3.47 -23.91
N VAL A 299 -23.27 2.82 -23.35
CA VAL A 299 -23.82 1.58 -23.88
C VAL A 299 -25.32 1.69 -24.03
N GLU A 300 -25.84 1.33 -25.19
CA GLU A 300 -27.28 1.11 -25.40
C GLU A 300 -27.58 -0.38 -25.33
N GLN A 301 -28.43 -0.77 -24.38
CA GLN A 301 -28.88 -2.14 -24.22
C GLN A 301 -30.37 -2.15 -23.87
N ASP A 302 -31.15 -2.98 -24.55
CA ASP A 302 -32.61 -3.13 -24.32
C ASP A 302 -33.38 -1.80 -24.41
N GLY A 303 -32.93 -0.88 -25.28
CA GLY A 303 -33.51 0.45 -25.46
C GLY A 303 -33.17 1.46 -24.36
N VAL A 304 -32.27 1.11 -23.42
CA VAL A 304 -31.79 1.98 -22.35
C VAL A 304 -30.34 2.38 -22.64
N VAL A 305 -30.07 3.68 -22.62
CA VAL A 305 -28.72 4.23 -22.76
C VAL A 305 -28.11 4.44 -21.37
N LYS A 306 -26.94 3.85 -21.13
CA LYS A 306 -26.20 3.92 -19.86
C LYS A 306 -24.85 4.58 -20.07
N VAL A 307 -24.52 5.52 -19.19
CA VAL A 307 -23.23 6.20 -19.12
C VAL A 307 -22.49 5.70 -17.90
N MET A 308 -21.25 5.23 -18.09
CA MET A 308 -20.47 4.57 -17.06
C MET A 308 -19.05 5.10 -16.99
N ALA A 309 -18.56 5.32 -15.77
CA ALA A 309 -17.16 5.64 -15.48
C ALA A 309 -16.64 4.73 -14.36
N ILE A 310 -15.32 4.54 -14.27
CA ILE A 310 -14.73 3.91 -13.09
C ILE A 310 -14.93 4.84 -11.89
N ASN A 311 -15.25 4.29 -10.73
CA ASN A 311 -15.31 5.09 -9.51
C ASN A 311 -13.89 5.35 -8.98
N PRO A 312 -13.39 6.61 -9.00
CA PRO A 312 -12.04 6.92 -8.55
C PRO A 312 -11.80 6.59 -7.07
N MET A 313 -12.86 6.52 -6.26
CA MET A 313 -12.82 6.14 -4.85
C MET A 313 -12.31 4.72 -4.60
N ARG A 314 -12.37 3.84 -5.61
CA ARG A 314 -11.75 2.52 -5.54
C ARG A 314 -10.24 2.55 -5.80
N LEU A 315 -9.71 3.57 -6.44
CA LEU A 315 -8.31 3.60 -6.86
C LEU A 315 -7.36 3.71 -5.66
N SER A 316 -7.67 4.57 -4.69
CA SER A 316 -6.85 4.70 -3.48
C SER A 316 -6.80 3.40 -2.68
N ARG A 317 -7.88 2.60 -2.70
CA ARG A 317 -7.93 1.24 -2.15
C ARG A 317 -7.03 0.28 -2.91
N ILE A 318 -7.13 0.24 -4.25
CA ILE A 318 -6.34 -0.66 -5.10
C ILE A 318 -4.84 -0.41 -4.88
N PHE A 319 -4.44 0.86 -4.77
CA PHE A 319 -3.05 1.24 -4.53
C PHE A 319 -2.64 1.29 -3.07
N ASN A 320 -3.62 1.10 -2.18
CA ASN A 320 -3.49 1.19 -0.74
C ASN A 320 -2.91 2.54 -0.27
N ASN A 321 -3.09 3.63 -1.04
CA ASN A 321 -2.39 4.90 -0.82
C ASN A 321 -3.38 6.03 -0.44
N VAL A 322 -3.37 6.42 0.83
CA VAL A 322 -4.28 7.44 1.38
C VAL A 322 -4.00 8.85 0.88
N GLU A 323 -2.81 9.12 0.35
CA GLU A 323 -2.48 10.41 -0.24
C GLU A 323 -3.26 10.65 -1.54
N LEU A 324 -3.72 9.57 -2.21
CA LEU A 324 -4.60 9.65 -3.37
C LEU A 324 -6.04 10.04 -3.01
N ASN A 325 -6.46 9.93 -1.75
CA ASN A 325 -7.88 10.08 -1.39
C ASN A 325 -8.45 11.43 -1.83
N GLU A 326 -7.70 12.52 -1.70
CA GLU A 326 -8.16 13.85 -2.11
C GLU A 326 -8.34 13.93 -3.64
N ALA A 327 -7.38 13.44 -4.41
CA ALA A 327 -7.48 13.37 -5.86
C ALA A 327 -8.62 12.43 -6.32
N CYS A 328 -8.84 11.33 -5.61
CA CYS A 328 -9.96 10.41 -5.85
C CYS A 328 -11.31 11.08 -5.59
N HIS A 329 -11.45 11.85 -4.50
CA HIS A 329 -12.66 12.61 -4.22
C HIS A 329 -12.92 13.67 -5.30
N GLU A 330 -11.92 14.50 -5.62
CA GLU A 330 -11.98 15.53 -6.66
C GLU A 330 -12.44 14.94 -8.01
N MET A 331 -11.85 13.80 -8.42
CA MET A 331 -12.21 13.15 -9.67
C MET A 331 -13.56 12.44 -9.63
N ARG A 332 -13.96 11.85 -8.49
CA ARG A 332 -15.29 11.26 -8.33
C ARG A 332 -16.35 12.32 -8.52
N ASP A 333 -16.22 13.45 -7.83
CA ASP A 333 -17.18 14.54 -7.88
C ASP A 333 -17.28 15.12 -9.30
N THR A 334 -16.12 15.23 -9.97
CA THR A 334 -16.05 15.61 -11.39
C THR A 334 -16.80 14.61 -12.28
N TYR A 335 -16.55 13.30 -12.15
CA TYR A 335 -17.28 12.30 -12.94
C TYR A 335 -18.78 12.28 -12.63
N GLN A 336 -19.18 12.44 -11.37
CA GLN A 336 -20.60 12.52 -11.01
C GLN A 336 -21.27 13.72 -11.68
N SER A 337 -20.68 14.91 -11.55
CA SER A 337 -21.17 16.11 -12.24
C SER A 337 -21.24 15.89 -13.75
N MET A 338 -20.20 15.30 -14.36
CA MET A 338 -20.20 15.06 -15.80
C MET A 338 -21.31 14.08 -16.25
N LEU A 339 -21.53 13.01 -15.48
CA LEU A 339 -22.57 12.04 -15.78
C LEU A 339 -23.96 12.65 -15.60
N GLU A 340 -24.18 13.44 -14.53
CA GLU A 340 -25.42 14.16 -14.29
C GLU A 340 -25.69 15.17 -15.41
N ASP A 341 -24.76 16.08 -15.69
CA ASP A 341 -24.93 17.11 -16.72
C ASP A 341 -25.17 16.54 -18.12
N ALA A 342 -24.58 15.38 -18.44
CA ALA A 342 -24.77 14.74 -19.74
C ALA A 342 -26.08 13.92 -19.86
N THR A 343 -26.77 13.68 -18.74
CA THR A 343 -27.99 12.86 -18.67
C THR A 343 -29.22 13.60 -18.16
N LEU A 344 -29.08 14.88 -17.81
CA LEU A 344 -30.16 15.77 -17.38
C LEU A 344 -30.90 16.43 -18.54
#